data_AF-A0A1H6E0X2-F1
#
_entry.id   AF-A0A1H6E0X2-F1
#
_cell.length_a   1.000
_cell.length_b   1.000
_cell.length_c   1.000
_cell.angle_alpha   90.00
_cell.angle_beta   90.00
_cell.angle_gamma   90.00
#
_symmetry.space_group_name_H-M   'P 1'
#
loop_
_entity.id
_entity.type
_entity.pdbx_description
1 polymer ?
#
loop_
_entity_poly.entity_id
_entity_poly.type
_entity_poly.pdbx_seq_one_letter_code
_entity_poly.pdbx_strand_id
1 'polypeptide(L)' 'MAFGDDVHNQVRRIDARMLALVDDLRKFGVPKGMGAQLNKTRDAVGNLVAKMTMTQRRN' A
#
# COMPACT_ATOMS: atom_id res chain seq x y z
N MET A 1 13.67 -20.04 -7.20
CA MET A 1 13.04 -19.01 -6.35
C MET A 1 12.61 -17.87 -7.28
N ALA A 2 11.58 -18.09 -8.10
CA ALA A 2 10.17 -17.81 -7.80
C ALA A 2 9.92 -16.30 -7.63
N PHE A 3 10.07 -15.54 -8.71
CA PHE A 3 9.71 -14.11 -8.80
C PHE A 3 8.28 -13.83 -8.26
N GLY A 4 7.41 -14.84 -8.31
CA GLY A 4 6.09 -14.87 -7.69
C GLY A 4 6.06 -14.74 -6.16
N ASP A 5 7.00 -15.36 -5.45
CA ASP A 5 7.02 -15.33 -3.99
C ASP A 5 7.50 -13.96 -3.47
N ASP A 6 8.46 -13.35 -4.19
CA ASP A 6 9.03 -12.05 -3.83
C ASP A 6 7.99 -10.92 -3.95
N VAL A 7 7.25 -10.85 -5.07
CA VAL A 7 6.20 -9.83 -5.25
C VAL A 7 5.06 -10.03 -4.26
N HIS A 8 4.68 -11.26 -3.93
CA HIS A 8 3.66 -11.52 -2.91
C HIS A 8 4.10 -11.03 -1.52
N ASN A 9 5.36 -11.30 -1.13
CA ASN A 9 5.93 -10.81 0.11
C ASN A 9 6.06 -9.27 0.14
N GLN A 10 6.41 -8.64 -0.99
CA GLN A 10 6.46 -7.18 -1.09
C GLN A 10 5.06 -6.56 -0.93
N VAL A 11 4.04 -7.07 -1.63
CA VAL A 11 2.65 -6.60 -1.49
C VAL A 11 2.18 -6.73 -0.04
N ARG A 12 2.40 -7.89 0.59
CA ARG A 12 2.03 -8.12 1.99
C ARG A 12 2.71 -7.14 2.95
N ARG A 13 3.97 -6.78 2.70
CA ARG A 13 4.70 -5.76 3.49
C ARG A 13 4.14 -4.36 3.29
N ILE A 14 3.74 -4.01 2.06
CA ILE A 14 3.12 -2.71 1.75
C ILE A 14 1.77 -2.59 2.46
N ASP A 15 0.93 -3.61 2.38
CA ASP A 15 -0.37 -3.63 3.05
C ASP A 15 -0.23 -3.52 4.57
N ALA A 16 0.72 -4.24 5.17
CA ALA A 16 0.97 -4.16 6.62
C ALA A 16 1.40 -2.75 7.06
N ARG A 17 2.24 -2.07 6.28
CA ARG A 17 2.64 -0.68 6.56
C ARG A 17 1.50 0.32 6.38
N MET A 18 0.65 0.11 5.37
CA MET A 18 -0.54 0.93 5.15
C MET A 18 -1.55 0.77 6.29
N LEU A 19 -1.72 -0.45 6.81
CA LEU A 19 -2.56 -0.70 7.98
C LEU A 19 -2.03 0.04 9.21
N ALA A 20 -0.72 -0.02 9.47
CA ALA A 20 -0.09 0.70 10.57
C ALA A 20 -0.27 2.22 10.44
N LEU A 21 -0.08 2.77 9.23
CA LEU A 21 -0.33 4.19 8.95
C LEU A 21 -1.80 4.57 9.22
N VAL A 22 -2.77 3.75 8.82
CA VAL A 22 -4.19 4.01 9.09
C VAL A 22 -4.49 3.96 10.59
N ASP A 23 -3.89 3.04 11.33
CA ASP A 23 -4.03 2.95 12.78
C ASP A 23 -3.45 4.18 13.48
N ASP A 24 -2.26 4.62 13.08
CA ASP A 24 -1.63 5.84 13.57
C ASP A 24 -2.49 7.08 13.27
N LEU A 25 -3.01 7.21 12.04
CA LEU A 25 -3.90 8.31 11.66
C LEU A 25 -5.23 8.28 12.42
N ARG A 26 -5.73 7.10 12.79
CA ARG A 26 -6.93 6.96 13.62
C ARG A 26 -6.66 7.35 15.08
N LYS A 27 -5.47 7.01 15.60
CA LYS A 27 -5.07 7.27 16.98
C LYS A 27 -4.69 8.73 17.22
N PHE A 28 -3.91 9.32 16.32
CA PHE A 28 -3.39 10.68 16.47
C PHE A 28 -4.23 11.72 15.71
N GLY A 29 -5.14 11.27 14.87
CA GLY A 29 -5.92 12.12 13.98
C GLY A 29 -5.14 12.49 12.72
N VAL A 30 -5.89 12.81 11.66
CA VAL A 30 -5.30 13.32 10.42
C VAL A 30 -4.92 14.79 10.61
N PRO A 31 -3.66 15.20 10.35
CA PRO A 31 -3.27 16.61 10.40
C PRO A 31 -4.13 17.47 9.48
N LYS A 32 -4.52 18.66 9.94
CA LYS A 32 -5.35 19.59 9.16
C LYS A 32 -4.66 19.91 7.83
N GLY A 33 -5.40 19.79 6.73
CA GLY A 33 -4.88 20.02 5.37
C GLY A 33 -4.19 18.81 4.72
N MET A 34 -3.91 17.72 5.45
CA MET A 34 -3.24 16.54 4.90
C MET A 34 -4.19 15.42 4.45
N GLY A 35 -5.49 15.48 4.77
CA GLY A 35 -6.43 14.42 4.41
C GLY A 35 -6.49 14.10 2.91
N ALA A 36 -6.46 15.13 2.05
CA ALA A 36 -6.45 14.93 0.61
C ALA A 36 -5.15 14.30 0.09
N GLN A 37 -4.00 14.66 0.70
CA GLN A 37 -2.71 14.09 0.33
C GLN A 37 -2.62 12.63 0.78
N LEU A 38 -3.07 12.31 2.00
CA LEU A 38 -3.08 10.94 2.53
C LEU A 38 -4.00 10.03 1.70
N ASN A 39 -5.17 10.53 1.27
CA ASN A 39 -6.03 9.77 0.37
C ASN A 39 -5.35 9.52 -0.99
N LYS A 40 -4.72 10.54 -1.60
CA LYS A 40 -3.96 10.35 -2.85
C LYS A 40 -2.83 9.33 -2.69
N THR A 41 -2.11 9.35 -1.56
CA THR A 41 -1.06 8.38 -1.26
C THR A 41 -1.64 6.97 -1.14
N ARG A 42 -2.78 6.81 -0.44
CA ARG A 42 -3.48 5.52 -0.33
C ARG A 42 -3.86 4.97 -1.69
N ASP A 43 -4.44 5.80 -2.56
CA ASP A 43 -4.84 5.41 -3.92
C ASP A 43 -3.64 5.04 -4.80
N ALA A 44 -2.55 5.82 -4.70
CA ALA A 44 -1.31 5.54 -5.43
C ALA A 44 -0.68 4.20 -5.00
N VAL A 45 -0.67 3.90 -3.70
CA VAL A 45 -0.17 2.62 -3.17
C VAL A 45 -1.06 1.46 -3.62
N GLY A 46 -2.39 1.61 -3.57
CA GLY A 46 -3.32 0.59 -4.08
C GLY A 46 -3.12 0.29 -5.56
N ASN A 47 -2.92 1.33 -6.38
CA ASN A 47 -2.60 1.18 -7.81
C ASN A 47 -1.25 0.50 -8.05
N LEU A 48 -0.24 0.77 -7.21
CA LEU A 48 1.06 0.10 -7.30
C LEU A 48 0.93 -1.39 -6.99
N VAL A 49 0.25 -1.75 -5.89
CA VAL A 49 -0.02 -3.14 -5.51
C VAL A 49 -0.78 -3.88 -6.62
N ALA A 50 -1.80 -3.24 -7.20
CA ALA A 50 -2.55 -3.80 -8.31
C ALA A 50 -1.65 -4.06 -9.52
N LYS A 51 -0.81 -3.09 -9.91
CA LYS A 51 0.15 -3.25 -11.02
C LYS A 51 1.17 -4.35 -10.76
N MET A 52 1.74 -4.43 -9.55
CA MET A 52 2.68 -5.50 -9.19
C MET A 52 2.04 -6.89 -9.31
N THR A 53 0.79 -7.02 -8.84
CA THR A 53 0.02 -8.27 -8.93
C THR A 53 -0.31 -8.62 -10.38
N MET A 54 -0.70 -7.64 -11.21
CA MET A 54 -0.97 -7.84 -12.63
C MET A 54 0.27 -8.23 -13.43
N THR A 55 1.42 -7.60 -13.15
CA THR A 55 2.70 -7.94 -13.77
C THR A 55 3.13 -9.35 -13.39
N GLN A 56 2.97 -9.74 -12.12
CA GLN A 56 3.24 -11.12 -11.68
C GLN A 56 2.35 -12.15 -12.39
N ARG A 57 1.07 -11.84 -12.65
CA ARG A 57 0.17 -12.76 -13.37
C ARG A 57 0.47 -12.89 -14.87
N ARG A 58 1.16 -11.90 -15.45
CA ARG A 58 1.53 -11.89 -16.88
C ARG A 58 2.86 -12.61 -17.17
N ASN A 59 3.72 -12.74 -16.16
CA ASN A 59 5.00 -13.46 -16.23
C ASN A 59 4.87 -14.87 -15.67
#